data_AF-W6KEW5-F1
#
_entry.id   AF-W6KEW5-F1
#
_cell.length_a   1.000
_cell.length_b   1.000
_cell.length_c   1.000
_cell.angle_alpha   90.00
_cell.angle_beta   90.00
_cell.angle_gamma   90.00
#
_symmetry.space_group_name_H-M   'P 1'
#
loop_
_entity.id
_entity.type
_entity.pdbx_description
1 polymer ?
#
loop_
_entity_poly.entity_id
_entity_poly.type
_entity_poly.pdbx_seq_one_letter_code
_entity_poly.pdbx_strand_id
1 'polypeptide(L)'
;MFGGGEEYFQEPPEINRETLRRFAAFCARLRGLEKPGKKVIAEAAALAREVGDDPQAYELVIGALFRHIKSWKGTHQLACWYVLDQLAKEARDKYGYVAGKYLLEVGRDFIPYEDPALATRYERLVAHWERVFPRHVVDALWMAKKERLWAASHPEEERARRRAEEEMWEREERAMTEDDGLNLFGQPCLDYLQGRCAWGADCRFLHPPGEEGSLPPECRMGDWKCPSCGVINRHFRRRCANCVREKPQYQKVRTPTAEDALLSAPDAAALEALRQQFGYNPAFPEEALAHWRLRLEGTDLAAYLAERRAAYRVRILARPPTNPLEERCKNQKHFPDVDIGPDEAYLRLLASGGARDDAAAPAKRGRYEGFIPPGTTPSSAVAILSQMILERGVRDSTTAALFTELGRYIRALAGGEEGLTPVQAEALLSAARLGFTAWNTNRESVLFVAAFFKTIRHVEDRIGLSATDSSTLLAMTTNFLA
;
A
#
# COMPACT_ATOMS: atom_id res chain seq x y z
N MET A 1 -2.19 -14.56 -7.40
CA MET A 1 -3.49 -14.04 -6.91
C MET A 1 -3.41 -14.19 -5.41
N PHE A 2 -3.21 -13.11 -4.66
CA PHE A 2 -3.09 -13.17 -3.20
C PHE A 2 -4.30 -12.47 -2.58
N GLY A 3 -5.10 -13.27 -1.87
CA GLY A 3 -6.29 -12.84 -1.16
C GLY A 3 -6.01 -12.83 0.34
N GLY A 4 -6.02 -11.65 0.95
CA GLY A 4 -5.84 -11.44 2.38
C GLY A 4 -5.42 -9.99 2.62
N GLY A 5 -6.31 -9.17 3.19
CA GLY A 5 -6.17 -7.72 3.30
C GLY A 5 -5.01 -7.20 4.17
N GLU A 6 -4.31 -8.08 4.89
CA GLU A 6 -3.12 -7.72 5.68
C GLU A 6 -1.81 -7.88 4.88
N GLU A 7 -1.83 -8.64 3.78
CA GLU A 7 -0.65 -8.87 2.93
C GLU A 7 -0.39 -7.69 1.97
N TYR A 8 -1.36 -6.79 1.79
CA TYR A 8 -1.24 -5.61 0.91
C TYR A 8 -0.39 -4.48 1.50
N PHE A 9 -0.04 -4.57 2.80
CA PHE A 9 0.90 -3.66 3.47
C PHE A 9 2.24 -4.34 3.80
N GLN A 10 2.45 -5.58 3.34
CA GLN A 10 3.80 -6.11 3.28
C GLN A 10 4.47 -5.49 2.05
N GLU A 11 5.66 -4.91 2.25
CA GLU A 11 6.50 -4.57 1.10
C GLU A 11 6.59 -5.84 0.23
N PRO A 12 6.31 -5.73 -1.09
CA PRO A 12 6.37 -6.89 -1.97
C PRO A 12 7.74 -7.55 -1.77
N PRO A 13 7.79 -8.87 -1.51
CA PRO A 13 9.04 -9.53 -1.14
C PRO A 13 10.10 -9.17 -2.18
N GLU A 14 11.24 -8.65 -1.71
CA GLU A 14 12.28 -8.11 -2.57
C GLU A 14 12.79 -9.20 -3.52
N ILE A 15 12.25 -9.21 -4.75
CA ILE A 15 12.75 -10.12 -5.78
C ILE A 15 14.07 -9.52 -6.24
N ASN A 16 15.15 -10.26 -6.02
CA ASN A 16 16.46 -9.82 -6.47
C ASN A 16 16.45 -9.61 -8.01
N ARG A 17 17.24 -8.64 -8.48
CA ARG A 17 17.27 -8.24 -9.90
C ARG A 17 17.64 -9.38 -10.84
N GLU A 18 18.44 -10.33 -10.38
CA GLU A 18 18.92 -11.45 -11.18
C GLU A 18 17.80 -12.48 -11.44
N THR A 19 16.99 -12.80 -10.43
CA THR A 19 15.79 -13.63 -10.54
C THR A 19 14.81 -13.01 -11.53
N LEU A 20 14.58 -11.68 -11.47
CA LEU A 20 13.72 -10.99 -12.44
C LEU A 20 14.29 -11.05 -13.87
N ARG A 21 15.61 -10.91 -14.03
CA ARG A 21 16.28 -11.01 -15.34
C ARG A 21 16.13 -12.42 -15.93
N ARG A 22 16.36 -13.47 -15.12
CA ARG A 22 16.19 -14.87 -15.55
C ARG A 22 14.73 -15.21 -15.82
N PHE A 23 13.81 -14.70 -15.00
CA PHE A 23 12.37 -14.81 -15.24
C PHE A 23 11.97 -14.16 -16.57
N ALA A 24 12.51 -12.97 -16.88
CA ALA A 24 12.26 -12.32 -18.16
C ALA A 24 12.75 -13.15 -19.35
N ALA A 25 13.91 -13.81 -19.23
CA ALA A 25 14.42 -14.74 -20.25
C ALA A 25 13.50 -15.95 -20.43
N PHE A 26 13.02 -16.55 -19.33
CA PHE A 26 12.02 -17.62 -19.37
C PHE A 26 10.72 -17.16 -20.06
N CYS A 27 10.18 -16.00 -19.70
CA CYS A 27 8.97 -15.46 -20.34
C CYS A 27 9.17 -15.17 -21.84
N ALA A 28 10.35 -14.67 -22.23
CA ALA A 28 10.68 -14.47 -23.64
C ALA A 28 10.71 -15.81 -24.38
N ARG A 29 11.28 -16.85 -23.77
CA ARG A 29 11.27 -18.20 -24.34
C ARG A 29 9.87 -18.77 -24.48
N LEU A 30 9.01 -18.58 -23.48
CA LEU A 30 7.60 -19.01 -23.52
C LEU A 30 6.86 -18.34 -24.68
N ARG A 31 7.03 -17.02 -24.88
CA ARG A 31 6.40 -16.29 -26.01
C ARG A 31 6.82 -16.82 -27.38
N GLY A 32 8.01 -17.40 -27.51
CA GLY A 32 8.47 -18.07 -28.72
C GLY A 32 8.03 -19.53 -28.88
N LEU A 33 7.16 -20.05 -28.01
CA LEU A 33 6.63 -21.41 -28.12
C LEU A 33 5.44 -21.48 -29.08
N GLU A 34 5.69 -21.79 -30.35
CA GLU A 34 4.62 -21.98 -31.35
C GLU A 34 4.09 -23.43 -31.39
N LYS A 35 4.98 -24.41 -31.19
CA LYS A 35 4.62 -25.83 -31.27
C LYS A 35 5.36 -26.68 -30.25
N PRO A 36 4.74 -27.78 -29.79
CA PRO A 36 5.36 -28.69 -28.83
C PRO A 36 6.49 -29.47 -29.49
N GLY A 37 7.73 -29.12 -29.17
CA GLY A 37 8.94 -29.81 -29.61
C GLY A 37 9.84 -30.16 -28.43
N LYS A 38 10.37 -31.39 -28.37
CA LYS A 38 11.14 -31.91 -27.23
C LYS A 38 12.29 -30.99 -26.81
N LYS A 39 13.09 -30.52 -27.79
CA LYS A 39 14.21 -29.60 -27.55
C LYS A 39 13.73 -28.27 -26.97
N VAL A 40 12.67 -27.72 -27.56
CA VAL A 40 12.10 -26.41 -27.22
C VAL A 40 11.46 -26.42 -25.83
N ILE A 41 10.78 -27.50 -25.46
CA ILE A 41 10.20 -27.71 -24.13
C ILE A 41 11.32 -27.85 -23.08
N ALA A 42 12.35 -28.65 -23.37
CA ALA A 42 13.47 -28.83 -22.46
C ALA A 42 14.26 -27.53 -22.21
N GLU A 43 14.47 -26.72 -23.25
CA GLU A 43 15.09 -25.39 -23.12
C GLU A 43 14.24 -24.45 -22.24
N ALA A 44 12.92 -24.42 -22.44
CA ALA A 44 12.02 -23.61 -21.61
C ALA A 44 12.01 -24.10 -20.15
N ALA A 45 12.00 -25.40 -19.93
CA ALA A 45 12.07 -25.99 -18.58
C ALA A 45 13.44 -25.73 -17.91
N ALA A 46 14.53 -25.72 -18.66
CA ALA A 46 15.85 -25.34 -18.16
C ALA A 46 15.87 -23.87 -17.70
N LEU A 47 15.40 -22.94 -18.54
CA LEU A 47 15.31 -21.53 -18.17
C LEU A 47 14.38 -21.28 -16.98
N ALA A 48 13.28 -22.04 -16.85
CA ALA A 48 12.41 -21.98 -15.68
C ALA A 48 13.14 -22.34 -14.38
N ARG A 49 14.04 -23.34 -14.42
CA ARG A 49 14.86 -23.73 -13.26
C ARG A 49 15.94 -22.71 -12.92
N GLU A 50 16.46 -22.00 -13.91
CA GLU A 50 17.45 -20.95 -13.69
C GLU A 50 16.88 -19.74 -12.93
N VAL A 51 15.55 -19.51 -12.98
CA VAL A 51 14.87 -18.39 -12.31
C VAL A 51 15.21 -18.31 -10.82
N GLY A 52 15.19 -19.44 -10.13
CA GLY A 52 15.50 -19.52 -8.70
C GLY A 52 15.06 -20.85 -8.09
N ASP A 53 15.61 -21.17 -6.92
CA ASP A 53 15.31 -22.39 -6.15
C ASP A 53 14.53 -22.08 -4.86
N ASP A 54 13.70 -21.04 -4.89
CA ASP A 54 12.89 -20.58 -3.77
C ASP A 54 11.38 -20.59 -4.11
N PRO A 55 10.49 -20.60 -3.11
CA PRO A 55 9.04 -20.62 -3.33
C PRO A 55 8.52 -19.50 -4.24
N GLN A 56 9.08 -18.30 -4.17
CA GLN A 56 8.64 -17.15 -4.95
C GLN A 56 9.00 -17.33 -6.44
N ALA A 57 10.20 -17.84 -6.73
CA ALA A 57 10.60 -18.20 -8.09
C ALA A 57 9.67 -19.28 -8.71
N TYR A 58 9.29 -20.29 -7.94
CA TYR A 58 8.35 -21.32 -8.40
C TYR A 58 6.96 -20.73 -8.72
N GLU A 59 6.42 -19.87 -7.84
CA GLU A 59 5.15 -19.17 -8.06
C GLU A 59 5.19 -18.26 -9.30
N LEU A 60 6.30 -17.56 -9.56
CA LEU A 60 6.49 -16.76 -10.78
C LEU A 60 6.43 -17.62 -12.05
N VAL A 61 7.18 -18.73 -12.07
CA VAL A 61 7.23 -19.64 -13.22
C VAL A 61 5.87 -20.27 -13.50
N ILE A 62 5.22 -20.82 -12.47
CA ILE A 62 3.90 -21.45 -12.58
C ILE A 62 2.83 -20.43 -12.96
N GLY A 63 2.85 -19.24 -12.35
CA GLY A 63 1.94 -18.14 -12.66
C GLY A 63 2.05 -17.70 -14.12
N ALA A 64 3.27 -17.59 -14.65
CA ALA A 64 3.49 -17.26 -16.06
C ALA A 64 2.95 -18.35 -17.02
N LEU A 65 3.20 -19.63 -16.71
CA LEU A 65 2.68 -20.75 -17.49
C LEU A 65 1.14 -20.75 -17.52
N PHE A 66 0.49 -20.63 -16.34
CA PHE A 66 -0.96 -20.63 -16.29
C PHE A 66 -1.57 -19.39 -16.94
N ARG A 67 -0.94 -18.22 -16.86
CA ARG A 67 -1.38 -17.04 -17.61
C ARG A 67 -1.41 -17.33 -19.11
N HIS A 68 -0.35 -17.91 -19.66
CA HIS A 68 -0.30 -18.26 -21.08
C HIS A 68 -1.31 -19.34 -21.45
N ILE A 69 -1.45 -20.39 -20.63
CA ILE A 69 -2.46 -21.45 -20.79
C ILE A 69 -3.89 -20.88 -20.84
N LYS A 70 -4.21 -19.91 -19.97
CA LYS A 70 -5.53 -19.27 -19.94
C LYS A 70 -5.80 -18.42 -21.19
N SER A 71 -4.75 -17.85 -21.79
CA SER A 71 -4.86 -16.92 -22.92
C SER A 71 -4.70 -17.54 -24.31
N TRP A 72 -3.99 -18.66 -24.43
CA TRP A 72 -3.64 -19.27 -25.70
C TRP A 72 -4.48 -20.51 -26.01
N LYS A 73 -4.51 -20.90 -27.28
CA LYS A 73 -5.25 -22.08 -27.78
C LYS A 73 -4.36 -22.95 -28.69
N GLY A 74 -4.82 -24.15 -28.99
CA GLY A 74 -4.16 -25.05 -29.94
C GLY A 74 -2.76 -25.51 -29.49
N THR A 75 -1.81 -25.57 -30.42
CA THR A 75 -0.45 -26.09 -30.18
C THR A 75 0.39 -25.23 -29.25
N HIS A 76 0.15 -23.92 -29.21
CA HIS A 76 0.84 -22.99 -28.32
C HIS A 76 0.48 -23.29 -26.86
N GLN A 77 -0.82 -23.48 -26.60
CA GLN A 77 -1.33 -23.86 -25.28
C GLN A 77 -0.78 -25.23 -24.85
N LEU A 78 -0.84 -26.22 -25.75
CA LEU A 78 -0.30 -27.56 -25.50
C LEU A 78 1.20 -27.54 -25.17
N ALA A 79 1.99 -26.66 -25.82
CA ALA A 79 3.40 -26.51 -25.51
C ALA A 79 3.63 -26.03 -24.07
N CYS A 80 2.86 -25.04 -23.60
CA CYS A 80 2.92 -24.59 -22.20
C CYS A 80 2.55 -25.71 -21.21
N TRP A 81 1.53 -26.50 -21.54
CA TRP A 81 1.16 -27.68 -20.75
C TRP A 81 2.29 -28.72 -20.67
N TYR A 82 3.05 -28.94 -21.75
CA TYR A 82 4.20 -29.84 -21.70
C TYR A 82 5.40 -29.27 -20.93
N VAL A 83 5.61 -27.94 -20.94
CA VAL A 83 6.63 -27.32 -20.08
C VAL A 83 6.27 -27.53 -18.61
N LEU A 84 5.00 -27.30 -18.25
CA LEU A 84 4.49 -27.58 -16.91
C LEU A 84 4.68 -29.05 -16.53
N ASP A 85 4.33 -29.96 -17.42
CA ASP A 85 4.46 -31.42 -17.22
C ASP A 85 5.91 -31.84 -16.99
N GLN A 86 6.85 -31.30 -17.76
CA GLN A 86 8.27 -31.58 -17.57
C GLN A 86 8.76 -31.08 -16.21
N LEU A 87 8.42 -29.84 -15.84
CA LEU A 87 8.82 -29.24 -14.56
C LEU A 87 8.25 -30.01 -13.36
N ALA A 88 6.96 -30.36 -13.41
CA ALA A 88 6.27 -31.06 -12.33
C ALA A 88 6.77 -32.51 -12.15
N LYS A 89 7.26 -33.16 -13.22
CA LYS A 89 7.90 -34.48 -13.14
C LYS A 89 9.28 -34.42 -12.51
N GLU A 90 10.10 -33.48 -12.98
CA GLU A 90 11.51 -33.39 -12.57
C GLU A 90 11.64 -32.86 -11.14
N ALA A 91 10.74 -31.99 -10.69
CA ALA A 91 10.73 -31.44 -9.33
C ALA A 91 9.30 -31.33 -8.78
N ARG A 92 8.78 -32.49 -8.34
CA ARG A 92 7.40 -32.66 -7.86
C ARG A 92 7.10 -31.88 -6.58
N ASP A 93 8.04 -31.85 -5.65
CA ASP A 93 7.98 -31.14 -4.37
C ASP A 93 8.06 -29.61 -4.52
N LYS A 94 8.52 -29.13 -5.68
CA LYS A 94 8.67 -27.71 -6.01
C LYS A 94 7.55 -27.26 -6.97
N TYR A 95 7.81 -27.30 -8.28
CA TYR A 95 6.86 -26.88 -9.31
C TYR A 95 5.57 -27.70 -9.28
N GLY A 96 5.65 -29.01 -9.02
CA GLY A 96 4.47 -29.85 -8.89
C GLY A 96 3.57 -29.45 -7.72
N TYR A 97 4.16 -29.15 -6.57
CA TYR A 97 3.45 -28.69 -5.38
C TYR A 97 2.74 -27.35 -5.64
N VAL A 98 3.44 -26.38 -6.20
CA VAL A 98 2.89 -25.05 -6.52
C VAL A 98 1.80 -25.15 -7.60
N ALA A 99 2.06 -25.88 -8.69
CA ALA A 99 1.08 -26.10 -9.75
C ALA A 99 -0.17 -26.80 -9.23
N GLY A 100 -0.02 -27.76 -8.31
CA GLY A 100 -1.13 -28.52 -7.73
C GLY A 100 -2.19 -27.65 -7.05
N LYS A 101 -1.81 -26.49 -6.49
CA LYS A 101 -2.74 -25.52 -5.88
C LYS A 101 -3.78 -24.98 -6.87
N TYR A 102 -3.39 -24.85 -8.14
CA TYR A 102 -4.21 -24.20 -9.19
C TYR A 102 -4.65 -25.18 -10.28
N LEU A 103 -4.03 -26.34 -10.37
CA LEU A 103 -4.21 -27.28 -11.47
C LEU A 103 -5.67 -27.69 -11.67
N LEU A 104 -6.43 -27.84 -10.59
CA LEU A 104 -7.83 -28.24 -10.67
C LEU A 104 -8.68 -27.17 -11.37
N GLU A 105 -8.57 -25.91 -10.94
CA GLU A 105 -9.29 -24.78 -11.54
C GLU A 105 -8.89 -24.60 -13.01
N VAL A 106 -7.57 -24.51 -13.26
CA VAL A 106 -7.08 -24.22 -14.61
C VAL A 106 -7.29 -25.41 -15.54
N GLY A 107 -7.06 -26.63 -15.08
CA GLY A 107 -7.23 -27.84 -15.87
C GLY A 107 -8.68 -28.11 -16.25
N ARG A 108 -9.64 -27.86 -15.36
CA ARG A 108 -11.07 -28.01 -15.63
C ARG A 108 -11.54 -27.11 -16.78
N ASP A 109 -11.09 -25.86 -16.76
CA ASP A 109 -11.62 -24.83 -17.66
C ASP A 109 -10.84 -24.71 -18.97
N PHE A 110 -9.54 -25.03 -18.96
CA PHE A 110 -8.64 -24.69 -20.06
C PHE A 110 -7.99 -25.89 -20.76
N ILE A 111 -8.29 -27.14 -20.39
CA ILE A 111 -7.94 -28.31 -21.21
C ILE A 111 -9.06 -28.57 -22.23
N PRO A 112 -8.82 -28.35 -23.54
CA PRO A 112 -9.85 -28.44 -24.56
C PRO A 112 -10.01 -29.89 -25.06
N TYR A 113 -10.69 -30.74 -24.29
CA TYR A 113 -10.96 -32.13 -24.69
C TYR A 113 -11.85 -32.24 -25.92
N GLU A 114 -12.59 -31.18 -26.24
CA GLU A 114 -13.44 -31.06 -27.42
C GLU A 114 -12.67 -30.85 -28.74
N ASP A 115 -11.36 -30.54 -28.70
CA ASP A 115 -10.55 -30.37 -29.90
C ASP A 115 -10.17 -31.73 -30.51
N PRO A 116 -10.72 -32.12 -31.69
CA PRO A 116 -10.50 -33.45 -32.26
C PRO A 116 -9.04 -33.72 -32.65
N ALA A 117 -8.25 -32.68 -32.92
CA ALA A 117 -6.86 -32.84 -33.33
C ALA A 117 -5.91 -33.01 -32.13
N LEU A 118 -6.24 -32.42 -30.99
CA LEU A 118 -5.37 -32.35 -29.82
C LEU A 118 -5.88 -33.15 -28.60
N ALA A 119 -7.15 -33.56 -28.55
CA ALA A 119 -7.76 -34.25 -27.42
C ALA A 119 -6.93 -35.44 -26.92
N THR A 120 -6.50 -36.34 -27.81
CA THR A 120 -5.69 -37.51 -27.43
C THR A 120 -4.35 -37.12 -26.78
N ARG A 121 -3.78 -35.95 -27.15
CA ARG A 121 -2.53 -35.46 -26.54
C ARG A 121 -2.77 -34.97 -25.12
N TYR A 122 -3.88 -34.25 -24.89
CA TYR A 122 -4.30 -33.82 -23.56
C TYR A 122 -4.69 -35.00 -22.66
N GLU A 123 -5.36 -36.01 -23.20
CA GLU A 123 -5.68 -37.23 -22.44
C GLU A 123 -4.43 -37.96 -21.98
N ARG A 124 -3.44 -38.14 -22.87
CA ARG A 124 -2.15 -38.75 -22.51
C ARG A 124 -1.40 -37.94 -21.47
N LEU A 125 -1.46 -36.61 -21.56
CA LEU A 125 -0.88 -35.69 -20.60
C LEU A 125 -1.50 -35.89 -19.20
N VAL A 126 -2.82 -35.87 -19.10
CA VAL A 126 -3.54 -35.99 -17.83
C VAL A 126 -3.43 -37.42 -17.25
N ALA A 127 -3.39 -38.45 -18.10
CA ALA A 127 -3.11 -39.82 -17.64
C ALA A 127 -1.72 -39.94 -17.01
N HIS A 128 -0.72 -39.24 -17.54
CA HIS A 128 0.61 -39.22 -16.93
C HIS A 128 0.60 -38.55 -15.54
N TRP A 129 -0.29 -37.58 -15.33
CA TRP A 129 -0.40 -36.83 -14.07
C TRP A 129 -0.92 -37.63 -12.89
N GLU A 130 -1.48 -38.83 -13.09
CA GLU A 130 -1.83 -39.77 -12.00
C GLU A 130 -0.64 -40.08 -11.07
N ARG A 131 0.60 -40.01 -11.61
CA ARG A 131 1.84 -40.24 -10.84
C ARG A 131 2.49 -38.95 -10.34
N VAL A 132 1.99 -37.79 -10.75
CA VAL A 132 2.59 -36.47 -10.47
C VAL A 132 1.76 -35.70 -9.44
N PHE A 133 0.43 -35.65 -9.62
CA PHE A 133 -0.48 -34.90 -8.77
C PHE A 133 -1.33 -35.83 -7.89
N PRO A 134 -1.96 -35.31 -6.81
CA PRO A 134 -2.86 -36.11 -5.99
C PRO A 134 -4.02 -36.69 -6.81
N ARG A 135 -4.40 -37.94 -6.51
CA ARG A 135 -5.43 -38.68 -7.24
C ARG A 135 -6.77 -37.93 -7.34
N HIS A 136 -7.22 -37.28 -6.27
CA HIS A 136 -8.47 -36.52 -6.26
C HIS A 136 -8.47 -35.34 -7.26
N VAL A 137 -7.31 -34.73 -7.53
CA VAL A 137 -7.18 -33.67 -8.53
C VAL A 137 -7.35 -34.26 -9.93
N VAL A 138 -6.66 -35.36 -10.23
CA VAL A 138 -6.71 -36.00 -11.55
C VAL A 138 -8.09 -36.60 -11.83
N ASP A 139 -8.72 -37.25 -10.84
CA ASP A 139 -10.08 -37.77 -10.94
C ASP A 139 -11.09 -36.64 -11.23
N ALA A 140 -10.94 -35.49 -10.59
CA ALA A 140 -11.78 -34.33 -10.85
C ALA A 140 -11.56 -33.74 -12.27
N LEU A 141 -10.32 -33.76 -12.79
CA LEU A 141 -10.06 -33.41 -14.19
C LEU A 141 -10.72 -34.39 -15.18
N TRP A 142 -10.78 -35.68 -14.84
CA TRP A 142 -11.51 -36.66 -15.65
C TRP A 142 -13.03 -36.47 -15.59
N MET A 143 -13.58 -36.07 -14.45
CA MET A 143 -14.99 -35.68 -14.38
C MET A 143 -15.28 -34.42 -15.20
N ALA A 144 -14.40 -33.41 -15.12
CA ALA A 144 -14.48 -32.20 -15.93
C ALA A 144 -14.47 -32.53 -17.44
N LYS A 145 -13.64 -33.47 -17.89
CA LYS A 145 -13.67 -33.96 -19.27
C LYS A 145 -15.06 -34.45 -19.67
N LYS A 146 -15.69 -35.30 -18.85
CA LYS A 146 -17.04 -35.83 -19.13
C LYS A 146 -18.06 -34.71 -19.24
N GLU A 147 -18.04 -33.75 -18.31
CA GLU A 147 -18.93 -32.59 -18.32
C GLU A 147 -18.76 -31.75 -19.58
N ARG A 148 -17.52 -31.48 -20.00
CA ARG A 148 -17.22 -30.70 -21.20
C ARG A 148 -17.64 -31.39 -22.49
N LEU A 149 -17.34 -32.68 -22.63
CA LEU A 149 -17.74 -33.45 -23.80
C LEU A 149 -19.26 -33.55 -23.89
N TRP A 150 -19.94 -33.73 -22.74
CA TRP A 150 -21.41 -33.71 -22.69
C TRP A 150 -21.98 -32.35 -23.10
N ALA A 151 -21.40 -31.25 -22.61
CA ALA A 151 -21.83 -29.89 -22.98
C ALA A 151 -21.58 -29.60 -24.47
N ALA A 152 -20.48 -30.12 -25.03
CA ALA A 152 -20.18 -30.01 -26.45
C ALA A 152 -21.17 -30.79 -27.33
N SER A 153 -21.65 -31.96 -26.87
CA SER A 153 -22.64 -32.76 -27.59
C SER A 153 -24.08 -32.30 -27.37
N HIS A 154 -24.38 -31.56 -26.30
CA HIS A 154 -25.71 -31.03 -25.98
C HIS A 154 -25.72 -29.50 -25.85
N PRO A 155 -25.34 -28.77 -26.92
CA PRO A 155 -25.19 -27.31 -26.85
C PRO A 155 -26.52 -26.59 -26.60
N GLU A 156 -27.66 -27.19 -26.97
CA GLU A 156 -28.99 -26.62 -26.73
C GLU A 156 -29.43 -26.75 -25.28
N GLU A 157 -29.18 -27.91 -24.66
CA GLU A 157 -29.44 -28.14 -23.24
C GLU A 157 -28.53 -27.27 -22.38
N GLU A 158 -27.27 -27.09 -22.78
CA GLU A 158 -26.36 -26.17 -22.10
C GLU A 158 -26.84 -24.70 -22.21
N ARG A 159 -27.30 -24.29 -23.39
CA ARG A 159 -27.92 -22.97 -23.59
C ARG A 159 -29.22 -22.81 -22.79
N ALA A 160 -30.03 -23.86 -22.70
CA ALA A 160 -31.27 -23.87 -21.90
C ALA A 160 -30.96 -23.81 -20.40
N ARG A 161 -29.97 -24.57 -19.92
CA ARG A 161 -29.50 -24.54 -18.54
C ARG A 161 -28.98 -23.15 -18.17
N ARG A 162 -28.17 -22.54 -19.03
CA ARG A 162 -27.68 -21.16 -18.84
C ARG A 162 -28.82 -20.14 -18.82
N ARG A 163 -29.79 -20.25 -19.73
CA ARG A 163 -30.98 -19.38 -19.74
C ARG A 163 -31.85 -19.58 -18.50
N ALA A 164 -32.06 -20.82 -18.06
CA ALA A 164 -32.81 -21.11 -16.84
C ALA A 164 -32.08 -20.60 -15.58
N GLU A 165 -30.76 -20.69 -15.56
CA GLU A 165 -29.91 -20.08 -14.53
C GLU A 165 -30.01 -18.55 -14.57
N GLU A 166 -29.95 -17.92 -15.75
CA GLU A 166 -30.17 -16.47 -15.95
C GLU A 166 -31.58 -16.02 -15.54
N GLU A 167 -32.64 -16.76 -15.90
CA GLU A 167 -34.02 -16.46 -15.52
C GLU A 167 -34.25 -16.65 -14.01
N MET A 168 -33.60 -17.64 -13.40
CA MET A 168 -33.58 -17.82 -11.95
C MET A 168 -32.90 -16.63 -11.28
N TRP A 169 -31.77 -16.16 -11.84
CA TRP A 169 -31.07 -14.97 -11.35
C TRP A 169 -31.92 -13.70 -11.50
N GLU A 170 -32.55 -13.48 -12.66
CA GLU A 170 -33.44 -12.34 -12.86
C GLU A 170 -34.64 -12.36 -11.89
N ARG A 171 -35.14 -13.55 -11.54
CA ARG A 171 -36.22 -13.72 -10.58
C ARG A 171 -35.75 -13.43 -9.15
N GLU A 172 -34.59 -13.91 -8.77
CA GLU A 172 -33.97 -13.60 -7.47
C GLU A 172 -33.65 -12.11 -7.36
N GLU A 173 -33.14 -11.48 -8.42
CA GLU A 173 -32.85 -10.05 -8.48
C GLU A 173 -34.13 -9.20 -8.37
N ARG A 174 -35.19 -9.57 -9.10
CA ARG A 174 -36.52 -8.93 -8.94
C ARG A 174 -37.09 -9.11 -7.54
N ALA A 175 -37.01 -10.32 -6.97
CA ALA A 175 -37.47 -10.58 -5.61
C ALA A 175 -36.69 -9.76 -4.55
N MET A 176 -35.42 -9.46 -4.81
CA MET A 176 -34.60 -8.58 -3.95
C MET A 176 -34.89 -7.09 -4.19
N THR A 177 -35.56 -6.73 -5.28
CA THR A 177 -35.92 -5.33 -5.63
C THR A 177 -37.30 -4.93 -5.10
N GLU A 178 -38.20 -5.88 -4.85
CA GLU A 178 -39.60 -5.63 -4.45
C GLU A 178 -39.85 -5.61 -2.93
N ASP A 179 -38.88 -5.99 -2.10
CA ASP A 179 -39.01 -5.95 -0.62
C ASP A 179 -38.49 -4.60 -0.07
N ASP A 180 -39.38 -3.62 0.03
CA ASP A 180 -39.14 -2.30 0.60
C ASP A 180 -38.69 -2.40 2.07
N GLY A 181 -37.36 -2.38 2.30
CA GLY A 181 -36.81 -2.46 3.66
C GLY A 181 -35.31 -2.17 3.85
N LEU A 182 -34.57 -1.69 2.84
CA LEU A 182 -33.11 -1.49 2.93
C LEU A 182 -32.68 -0.01 2.87
N ASN A 183 -33.15 0.80 3.82
CA ASN A 183 -32.57 2.13 4.08
C ASN A 183 -31.32 2.10 4.99
N LEU A 184 -30.85 0.92 5.40
CA LEU A 184 -29.64 0.76 6.22
C LEU A 184 -28.49 0.06 5.52
N PHE A 185 -28.73 -0.64 4.40
CA PHE A 185 -27.71 -1.35 3.63
C PHE A 185 -27.71 -0.86 2.19
N GLY A 186 -26.61 -0.22 1.76
CA GLY A 186 -26.48 0.34 0.41
C GLY A 186 -25.67 -0.58 -0.48
N GLN A 187 -26.06 -0.71 -1.74
CA GLN A 187 -25.24 -1.38 -2.73
C GLN A 187 -23.96 -0.56 -3.01
N PRO A 188 -22.76 -1.18 -2.98
CA PRO A 188 -21.52 -0.49 -3.30
C PRO A 188 -21.46 -0.17 -4.80
N CYS A 189 -20.85 0.97 -5.13
CA CYS A 189 -20.63 1.42 -6.50
C CYS A 189 -19.66 0.45 -7.19
N LEU A 190 -20.13 -0.24 -8.23
CA LEU A 190 -19.29 -1.16 -9.00
C LEU A 190 -18.10 -0.42 -9.63
N ASP A 191 -18.33 0.77 -10.19
CA ASP A 191 -17.27 1.54 -10.82
C ASP A 191 -16.21 1.98 -9.80
N TYR A 192 -16.58 2.27 -8.55
CA TYR A 192 -15.61 2.59 -7.50
C TYR A 192 -14.83 1.35 -7.08
N LEU A 193 -15.54 0.22 -6.87
CA LEU A 193 -14.90 -1.06 -6.60
C LEU A 193 -13.96 -1.49 -7.74
N GLN A 194 -14.15 -1.00 -8.96
CA GLN A 194 -13.30 -1.25 -10.12
C GLN A 194 -12.30 -0.12 -10.42
N GLY A 195 -12.26 0.94 -9.60
CA GLY A 195 -11.32 2.06 -9.73
C GLY A 195 -11.61 2.99 -10.93
N ARG A 196 -12.86 3.05 -11.39
CA ARG A 196 -13.33 3.85 -12.54
C ARG A 196 -14.39 4.90 -12.20
N CYS A 197 -14.83 4.99 -10.94
CA CYS A 197 -15.87 5.96 -10.56
C CYS A 197 -15.34 7.39 -10.63
N ALA A 198 -15.99 8.23 -11.45
CA ALA A 198 -15.65 9.65 -11.57
C ALA A 198 -16.48 10.56 -10.63
N TRP A 199 -17.52 10.03 -9.99
CA TRP A 199 -18.45 10.80 -9.16
C TRP A 199 -17.98 11.02 -7.72
N GLY A 200 -16.96 10.28 -7.24
CA GLY A 200 -16.38 10.49 -5.91
C GLY A 200 -17.43 10.47 -4.80
N ALA A 201 -17.40 11.50 -3.93
CA ALA A 201 -18.33 11.63 -2.80
C ALA A 201 -19.79 11.89 -3.22
N ASP A 202 -20.03 12.37 -4.44
CA ASP A 202 -21.37 12.66 -4.98
C ASP A 202 -22.01 11.44 -5.65
N CYS A 203 -21.37 10.27 -5.60
CA CYS A 203 -21.89 9.04 -6.19
C CYS A 203 -23.17 8.58 -5.49
N ARG A 204 -24.19 8.20 -6.28
CA ARG A 204 -25.46 7.66 -5.76
C ARG A 204 -25.29 6.31 -5.03
N PHE A 205 -24.22 5.58 -5.34
CA PHE A 205 -23.91 4.26 -4.78
C PHE A 205 -22.80 4.36 -3.73
N LEU A 206 -22.74 3.39 -2.81
CA LEU A 206 -21.83 3.46 -1.67
C LEU A 206 -20.37 3.25 -2.09
N HIS A 207 -19.44 4.05 -1.56
CA HIS A 207 -18.01 3.84 -1.71
C HIS A 207 -17.42 3.25 -0.42
N PRO A 208 -17.28 1.91 -0.29
CA PRO A 208 -16.66 1.31 0.87
C PRO A 208 -15.17 1.74 1.01
N PRO A 209 -14.75 2.31 2.15
CA PRO A 209 -13.38 2.76 2.35
C PRO A 209 -12.36 1.64 2.14
N GLY A 210 -11.27 1.93 1.41
CA GLY A 210 -10.20 0.96 1.17
C GLY A 210 -10.53 -0.15 0.17
N GLU A 211 -11.73 -0.14 -0.42
CA GLU A 211 -12.15 -1.12 -1.43
C GLU A 211 -12.14 -0.57 -2.86
N GLU A 212 -11.61 0.64 -3.08
CA GLU A 212 -11.43 1.19 -4.42
C GLU A 212 -10.53 0.28 -5.27
N GLY A 213 -11.00 -0.09 -6.46
CA GLY A 213 -10.26 -1.01 -7.35
C GLY A 213 -10.10 -2.43 -6.81
N SER A 214 -10.79 -2.80 -5.73
CA SER A 214 -10.71 -4.14 -5.14
C SER A 214 -11.31 -5.26 -6.02
N LEU A 215 -12.19 -4.90 -6.96
CA LEU A 215 -12.79 -5.79 -7.94
C LEU A 215 -12.18 -5.61 -9.33
N PRO A 216 -11.80 -6.70 -10.01
CA PRO A 216 -11.41 -6.68 -11.41
C PRO A 216 -12.51 -6.14 -12.34
N PRO A 217 -12.14 -5.59 -13.52
CA PRO A 217 -13.09 -5.10 -14.52
C PRO A 217 -14.10 -6.15 -15.01
N GLU A 218 -13.75 -7.43 -14.94
CA GLU A 218 -14.60 -8.54 -15.35
C GLU A 218 -15.71 -8.88 -14.32
N CYS A 219 -15.63 -8.31 -13.12
CA CYS A 219 -16.66 -8.47 -12.09
C CYS A 219 -17.94 -7.75 -12.49
N ARG A 220 -19.07 -8.42 -12.28
CA ARG A 220 -20.38 -7.85 -12.56
C ARG A 220 -20.95 -7.17 -11.32
N MET A 221 -21.99 -6.37 -11.51
CA MET A 221 -22.71 -5.73 -10.43
C MET A 221 -23.17 -6.77 -9.40
N GLY A 222 -22.83 -6.53 -8.13
CA GLY A 222 -23.18 -7.41 -7.01
C GLY A 222 -22.19 -8.55 -6.75
N ASP A 223 -21.26 -8.86 -7.68
CA ASP A 223 -20.13 -9.75 -7.40
C ASP A 223 -19.35 -9.15 -6.22
N TRP A 224 -18.86 -10.01 -5.32
CA TRP A 224 -18.29 -9.54 -4.07
C TRP A 224 -17.01 -10.28 -3.74
N LYS A 225 -16.01 -9.53 -3.30
CA LYS A 225 -14.77 -10.09 -2.81
C LYS A 225 -14.98 -10.55 -1.38
N CYS A 226 -14.63 -11.79 -1.08
CA CYS A 226 -14.69 -12.27 0.30
C CYS A 226 -13.68 -11.50 1.16
N PRO A 227 -14.10 -10.87 2.27
CA PRO A 227 -13.20 -10.09 3.11
C PRO A 227 -12.17 -10.97 3.84
N SER A 228 -12.45 -12.27 3.99
CA SER A 228 -11.56 -13.20 4.71
C SER A 228 -10.55 -13.91 3.83
N CYS A 229 -10.92 -14.33 2.61
CA CYS A 229 -10.02 -15.11 1.75
C CYS A 229 -9.78 -14.49 0.38
N GLY A 230 -10.34 -13.29 0.12
CA GLY A 230 -10.14 -12.54 -1.12
C GLY A 230 -10.74 -13.15 -2.38
N VAL A 231 -11.38 -14.33 -2.30
CA VAL A 231 -12.05 -14.96 -3.44
C VAL A 231 -13.22 -14.10 -3.90
N ILE A 232 -13.26 -13.81 -5.20
CA ILE A 232 -14.39 -13.15 -5.83
C ILE A 232 -15.51 -14.16 -5.98
N ASN A 233 -16.60 -13.88 -5.29
CA ASN A 233 -17.81 -14.67 -5.34
C ASN A 233 -18.80 -14.02 -6.29
N ARG A 234 -19.54 -14.88 -6.99
CA ARG A 234 -20.68 -14.43 -7.78
C ARG A 234 -21.74 -13.80 -6.87
N HIS A 235 -22.41 -12.77 -7.37
CA HIS A 235 -23.36 -11.97 -6.61
C HIS A 235 -24.43 -12.76 -5.83
N PHE A 236 -24.91 -13.89 -6.39
CA PHE A 236 -25.93 -14.78 -5.79
C PHE A 236 -25.41 -15.60 -4.61
N ARG A 237 -24.09 -15.76 -4.48
CA ARG A 237 -23.53 -16.52 -3.36
C ARG A 237 -23.63 -15.70 -2.08
N ARG A 238 -24.52 -16.09 -1.16
CA ARG A 238 -24.56 -15.55 0.21
C ARG A 238 -23.34 -15.95 1.04
N ARG A 239 -22.66 -17.03 0.66
CA ARG A 239 -21.47 -17.55 1.35
C ARG A 239 -20.32 -17.72 0.37
N CYS A 240 -19.12 -17.44 0.84
CA CYS A 240 -17.92 -17.57 0.05
C CYS A 240 -17.73 -19.02 -0.42
N ALA A 241 -17.42 -19.20 -1.70
CA ALA A 241 -17.17 -20.50 -2.32
C ALA A 241 -15.97 -21.24 -1.70
N ASN A 242 -15.01 -20.49 -1.14
CA ASN A 242 -13.81 -21.04 -0.52
C ASN A 242 -13.93 -21.20 1.00
N CYS A 243 -14.17 -20.11 1.75
CA CYS A 243 -14.13 -20.13 3.23
C CYS A 243 -15.49 -20.07 3.93
N VAL A 244 -16.61 -20.19 3.20
CA VAL A 244 -18.01 -20.22 3.71
C VAL A 244 -18.47 -18.92 4.41
N ARG A 245 -17.61 -17.93 4.59
CA ARG A 245 -17.95 -16.63 5.19
C ARG A 245 -19.06 -15.92 4.43
N GLU A 246 -19.91 -15.20 5.14
CA GLU A 246 -21.06 -14.53 4.54
C GLU A 246 -20.67 -13.31 3.68
N LYS A 247 -21.52 -12.99 2.71
CA LYS A 247 -21.42 -11.81 1.86
C LYS A 247 -21.42 -10.56 2.73
N PRO A 248 -20.45 -9.63 2.56
CA PRO A 248 -20.44 -8.35 3.24
C PRO A 248 -21.76 -7.63 3.02
N GLN A 249 -22.40 -7.24 4.12
CA GLN A 249 -23.53 -6.33 4.09
C GLN A 249 -22.99 -4.93 4.30
N TYR A 250 -22.96 -4.13 3.23
CA TYR A 250 -22.45 -2.77 3.31
C TYR A 250 -23.51 -1.86 3.95
N GLN A 251 -23.28 -1.42 5.18
CA GLN A 251 -24.17 -0.49 5.87
C GLN A 251 -23.96 0.94 5.36
N LYS A 252 -25.05 1.68 5.13
CA LYS A 252 -25.02 3.07 4.62
C LYS A 252 -24.52 4.10 5.65
N VAL A 253 -24.37 3.71 6.92
CA VAL A 253 -23.91 4.61 7.98
C VAL A 253 -22.45 4.29 8.29
N ARG A 254 -21.54 5.13 7.80
CA ARG A 254 -20.21 5.25 8.41
C ARG A 254 -20.34 6.30 9.50
N THR A 255 -20.39 5.89 10.76
CA THR A 255 -19.94 6.77 11.83
C THR A 255 -18.42 6.77 11.70
N PRO A 256 -17.77 7.84 11.22
CA PRO A 256 -16.30 7.88 11.19
C PRO A 256 -15.84 7.58 12.61
N THR A 257 -14.93 6.61 12.74
CA THR A 257 -14.27 6.39 14.01
C THR A 257 -13.52 7.66 14.38
N ALA A 258 -13.26 7.89 15.67
CA ALA A 258 -12.44 9.03 16.08
C ALA A 258 -11.09 9.06 15.35
N GLU A 259 -10.56 7.88 15.05
CA GLU A 259 -9.35 7.65 14.27
C GLU A 259 -9.50 8.04 12.79
N ASP A 260 -10.60 7.67 12.13
CA ASP A 260 -10.87 8.10 10.74
C ASP A 260 -10.99 9.62 10.62
N ALA A 261 -11.62 10.27 11.60
CA ALA A 261 -11.75 11.73 11.65
C ALA A 261 -10.39 12.40 11.87
N LEU A 262 -9.51 11.80 12.69
CA LEU A 262 -8.13 12.26 12.92
C LEU A 262 -7.25 12.09 11.68
N LEU A 263 -7.37 10.96 10.98
CA LEU A 263 -6.56 10.65 9.78
C LEU A 263 -7.01 11.41 8.53
N SER A 264 -8.29 11.78 8.46
CA SER A 264 -8.85 12.54 7.33
C SER A 264 -8.82 14.04 7.56
N ALA A 265 -8.59 14.50 8.80
CA ALA A 265 -8.42 15.91 9.09
C ALA A 265 -7.04 16.37 8.59
N PRO A 266 -6.97 17.42 7.75
CA PRO A 266 -5.69 17.98 7.33
C PRO A 266 -4.90 18.47 8.55
N ASP A 267 -3.63 18.08 8.63
CA ASP A 267 -2.71 18.51 9.70
C ASP A 267 -2.70 20.04 9.81
N ALA A 268 -2.97 20.55 11.01
CA ALA A 268 -2.99 21.98 11.30
C ALA A 268 -1.65 22.66 10.97
N ALA A 269 -0.52 21.97 11.17
CA ALA A 269 0.81 22.48 10.83
C ALA A 269 1.01 22.57 9.31
N ALA A 270 0.54 21.57 8.56
CA ALA A 270 0.55 21.59 7.11
C ALA A 270 -0.37 22.70 6.55
N LEU A 271 -1.56 22.89 7.13
CA LEU A 271 -2.47 23.98 6.75
C LEU A 271 -1.88 25.36 7.03
N GLU A 272 -1.19 25.51 8.16
CA GLU A 272 -0.53 26.76 8.53
C GLU A 272 0.66 27.05 7.61
N ALA A 273 1.48 26.05 7.28
CA ALA A 273 2.56 26.20 6.30
C ALA A 273 2.02 26.60 4.91
N LEU A 274 0.91 25.99 4.47
CA LEU A 274 0.25 26.37 3.21
C LEU A 274 -0.29 27.81 3.27
N ARG A 275 -0.91 28.23 4.38
CA ARG A 275 -1.35 29.61 4.58
C ARG A 275 -0.18 30.59 4.58
N GLN A 276 0.94 30.25 5.18
CA GLN A 276 2.16 31.07 5.18
C GLN A 276 2.78 31.16 3.77
N GLN A 277 2.78 30.07 3.01
CA GLN A 277 3.33 30.03 1.66
C GLN A 277 2.47 30.80 0.64
N PHE A 278 1.14 30.64 0.70
CA PHE A 278 0.23 31.17 -0.31
C PHE A 278 -0.54 32.42 0.13
N GLY A 279 -0.56 32.74 1.42
CA GLY A 279 -1.35 33.84 1.99
C GLY A 279 -2.84 33.54 2.09
N TYR A 280 -3.26 32.29 1.88
CA TYR A 280 -4.62 31.76 2.04
C TYR A 280 -4.56 30.23 2.15
N ASN A 281 -5.62 29.58 2.65
CA ASN A 281 -5.68 28.12 2.68
C ASN A 281 -6.25 27.55 1.36
N PRO A 282 -5.47 26.78 0.58
CA PRO A 282 -5.93 26.22 -0.69
C PRO A 282 -7.02 25.15 -0.53
N ALA A 283 -7.19 24.55 0.66
CA ALA A 283 -8.26 23.59 0.94
C ALA A 283 -9.64 24.24 1.12
N PHE A 284 -9.70 25.57 1.32
CA PHE A 284 -10.95 26.31 1.46
C PHE A 284 -11.13 27.25 0.24
N PRO A 285 -12.00 26.88 -0.73
CA PRO A 285 -12.19 27.66 -1.96
C PRO A 285 -12.57 29.12 -1.72
N GLU A 286 -13.29 29.40 -0.63
CA GLU A 286 -13.72 30.74 -0.26
C GLU A 286 -12.55 31.67 0.13
N GLU A 287 -11.55 31.16 0.87
CA GLU A 287 -10.34 31.92 1.23
C GLU A 287 -9.50 32.22 -0.02
N ALA A 288 -9.38 31.26 -0.94
CA ALA A 288 -8.70 31.45 -2.20
C ALA A 288 -9.37 32.54 -3.06
N LEU A 289 -10.70 32.47 -3.19
CA LEU A 289 -11.47 33.48 -3.92
C LEU A 289 -11.32 34.87 -3.30
N ALA A 290 -11.33 34.99 -1.98
CA ALA A 290 -11.12 36.27 -1.28
C ALA A 290 -9.70 36.82 -1.51
N HIS A 291 -8.66 35.98 -1.39
CA HIS A 291 -7.27 36.37 -1.63
C HIS A 291 -7.05 36.88 -3.06
N TRP A 292 -7.54 36.14 -4.07
CA TRP A 292 -7.38 36.54 -5.47
C TRP A 292 -8.25 37.74 -5.85
N ARG A 293 -9.45 37.90 -5.25
CA ARG A 293 -10.26 39.11 -5.43
C ARG A 293 -9.53 40.35 -4.93
N LEU A 294 -8.94 40.30 -3.74
CA LEU A 294 -8.15 41.40 -3.18
C LEU A 294 -6.91 41.70 -4.06
N ARG A 295 -6.23 40.66 -4.53
CA ARG A 295 -5.00 40.81 -5.34
C ARG A 295 -5.26 41.33 -6.76
N LEU A 296 -6.43 41.05 -7.32
CA LEU A 296 -6.84 41.46 -8.66
C LEU A 296 -7.78 42.67 -8.63
N GLU A 297 -8.04 43.24 -7.46
CA GLU A 297 -8.89 44.42 -7.32
C GLU A 297 -8.30 45.60 -8.11
N GLY A 298 -9.05 46.10 -9.10
CA GLY A 298 -8.58 47.16 -10.01
C GLY A 298 -7.70 46.68 -11.17
N THR A 299 -7.44 45.37 -11.33
CA THR A 299 -6.69 44.82 -12.46
C THR A 299 -7.65 44.36 -13.55
N ASP A 300 -7.60 44.98 -14.72
CA ASP A 300 -8.37 44.53 -15.89
C ASP A 300 -7.90 43.13 -16.35
N LEU A 301 -8.85 42.22 -16.59
CA LEU A 301 -8.57 40.83 -16.92
C LEU A 301 -7.81 40.71 -18.26
N ALA A 302 -8.15 41.56 -19.25
CA ALA A 302 -7.48 41.53 -20.54
C ALA A 302 -6.02 42.00 -20.41
N ALA A 303 -5.77 43.02 -19.60
CA ALA A 303 -4.41 43.46 -19.25
C ALA A 303 -3.61 42.38 -18.54
N TYR A 304 -4.19 41.70 -17.53
CA TYR A 304 -3.53 40.60 -16.81
C TYR A 304 -3.16 39.42 -17.73
N LEU A 305 -4.07 39.02 -18.62
CA LEU A 305 -3.82 37.94 -19.58
C LEU A 305 -2.75 38.33 -20.61
N ALA A 306 -2.71 39.59 -21.04
CA ALA A 306 -1.67 40.10 -21.93
C ALA A 306 -0.29 40.08 -21.27
N GLU A 307 -0.20 40.50 -20.00
CA GLU A 307 1.04 40.46 -19.21
C GLU A 307 1.51 39.01 -18.98
N ARG A 308 0.59 38.08 -18.67
CA ARG A 308 0.92 36.65 -18.50
C ARG A 308 1.42 35.99 -19.78
N ARG A 309 0.81 36.30 -20.93
CA ARG A 309 1.26 35.80 -22.25
C ARG A 309 2.65 36.34 -22.59
N ALA A 310 2.87 37.63 -22.35
CA ALA A 310 4.18 38.26 -22.55
C ALA A 310 5.25 37.61 -21.66
N ALA A 311 4.97 37.44 -20.36
CA ALA A 311 5.87 36.79 -19.41
C ALA A 311 6.16 35.32 -19.78
N TYR A 312 5.15 34.53 -20.16
CA TYR A 312 5.35 33.13 -20.57
C TYR A 312 6.29 33.02 -21.77
N ARG A 313 6.10 33.88 -22.78
CA ARG A 313 6.91 33.89 -24.00
C ARG A 313 8.38 34.24 -23.73
N VAL A 314 8.64 35.28 -22.94
CA VAL A 314 10.02 35.77 -22.74
C VAL A 314 10.76 35.10 -21.59
N ARG A 315 10.06 34.63 -20.54
CA ARG A 315 10.69 34.00 -19.37
C ARG A 315 10.66 32.49 -19.39
N ILE A 316 9.51 31.87 -19.68
CA ILE A 316 9.39 30.40 -19.68
C ILE A 316 9.95 29.83 -20.97
N LEU A 317 9.58 30.41 -22.11
CA LEU A 317 10.07 29.98 -23.42
C LEU A 317 11.37 30.68 -23.85
N ALA A 318 11.92 31.56 -23.02
CA ALA A 318 13.19 32.28 -23.24
C ALA A 318 13.30 33.00 -24.62
N ARG A 319 12.17 33.43 -25.20
CA ARG A 319 12.18 34.11 -26.51
C ARG A 319 12.58 35.58 -26.37
N PRO A 320 13.24 36.17 -27.39
CA PRO A 320 13.56 37.59 -27.36
C PRO A 320 12.27 38.43 -27.33
N PRO A 321 12.24 39.50 -26.50
CA PRO A 321 11.10 40.39 -26.39
C PRO A 321 10.87 41.12 -27.72
N THR A 322 9.60 41.25 -28.10
CA THR A 322 9.17 41.86 -29.38
C THR A 322 8.41 43.17 -29.20
N ASN A 323 8.02 43.49 -27.98
CA ASN A 323 7.27 44.69 -27.65
C ASN A 323 7.65 45.22 -26.25
N PRO A 324 7.28 46.48 -25.91
CA PRO A 324 7.65 47.08 -24.63
C PRO A 324 7.10 46.34 -23.40
N LEU A 325 5.94 45.68 -23.52
CA LEU A 325 5.36 44.89 -22.43
C LEU A 325 6.22 43.65 -22.15
N GLU A 326 6.65 42.94 -23.20
CA GLU A 326 7.57 41.80 -23.11
C GLU A 326 8.94 42.20 -22.55
N GLU A 327 9.48 43.36 -22.94
CA GLU A 327 10.74 43.87 -22.38
C GLU A 327 10.60 44.18 -20.87
N ARG A 328 9.48 44.77 -20.45
CA ARG A 328 9.19 44.97 -19.01
C ARG A 328 9.06 43.64 -18.29
N CYS A 329 8.32 42.69 -18.84
CA CYS A 329 8.09 41.39 -18.23
C CYS A 329 9.35 40.52 -18.15
N LYS A 330 10.33 40.71 -19.04
CA LYS A 330 11.60 39.97 -19.06
C LYS A 330 12.35 40.05 -17.74
N ASN A 331 12.33 41.22 -17.10
CA ASN A 331 13.05 41.48 -15.85
C ASN A 331 12.12 41.56 -14.61
N GLN A 332 10.81 41.43 -14.80
CA GLN A 332 9.82 41.54 -13.73
C GLN A 332 9.77 40.24 -12.91
N LYS A 333 10.25 40.29 -11.67
CA LYS A 333 10.15 39.19 -10.71
C LYS A 333 8.72 39.14 -10.15
N HIS A 334 7.90 38.21 -10.64
CA HIS A 334 6.49 38.04 -10.21
C HIS A 334 6.33 37.18 -8.96
N PHE A 335 7.34 36.36 -8.67
CA PHE A 335 7.51 35.78 -7.35
C PHE A 335 8.62 36.60 -6.69
N PRO A 336 8.49 37.01 -5.41
CA PRO A 336 9.68 37.36 -4.65
C PRO A 336 10.67 36.23 -4.86
N ASP A 337 11.96 36.55 -5.10
CA ASP A 337 12.97 35.54 -5.35
C ASP A 337 12.74 34.35 -4.41
N VAL A 338 12.34 33.21 -4.95
CA VAL A 338 12.46 31.93 -4.23
C VAL A 338 13.91 31.50 -4.35
N ASP A 339 14.80 32.46 -4.07
CA ASP A 339 16.04 32.24 -3.37
C ASP A 339 15.78 32.66 -1.93
N ILE A 340 14.72 32.08 -1.34
CA ILE A 340 14.76 31.77 0.09
C ILE A 340 15.67 30.53 0.19
N GLY A 341 16.92 30.69 -0.23
CA GLY A 341 17.99 30.05 0.50
C GLY A 341 17.71 30.35 1.97
N PRO A 342 17.88 29.36 2.86
CA PRO A 342 17.53 29.55 4.25
C PRO A 342 18.05 30.90 4.72
N ASP A 343 17.16 31.71 5.32
CA ASP A 343 17.47 33.04 5.83
C ASP A 343 18.87 33.02 6.49
N GLU A 344 19.65 34.09 6.37
CA GLU A 344 20.95 34.20 7.06
C GLU A 344 20.84 33.82 8.54
N ALA A 345 19.67 34.03 9.16
CA ALA A 345 19.35 33.54 10.50
C ALA A 345 19.32 31.99 10.63
N TYR A 346 18.78 31.27 9.64
CA TYR A 346 18.76 29.80 9.57
C TYR A 346 20.14 29.23 9.21
N LEU A 347 20.88 29.88 8.30
CA LEU A 347 22.27 29.48 8.01
C LEU A 347 23.19 29.71 9.21
N ARG A 348 23.00 30.79 9.97
CA ARG A 348 23.69 31.03 11.25
C ARG A 348 23.27 30.03 12.33
N LEU A 349 22.01 29.62 12.39
CA LEU A 349 21.50 28.60 13.32
C LEU A 349 22.11 27.21 13.05
N LEU A 350 22.29 26.86 11.78
CA LEU A 350 22.99 25.63 11.38
C LEU A 350 24.50 25.69 11.68
N ALA A 351 25.12 26.85 11.44
CA ALA A 351 26.54 27.06 11.71
C ALA A 351 26.88 27.15 13.22
N SER A 352 25.93 27.60 14.07
CA SER A 352 26.10 27.69 15.53
C SER A 352 25.61 26.46 16.31
N GLY A 353 25.17 25.40 15.61
CA GLY A 353 24.61 24.21 16.26
C GLY A 353 23.33 24.50 17.07
N GLY A 354 22.60 25.57 16.74
CA GLY A 354 21.35 25.94 17.40
C GLY A 354 21.45 26.90 18.58
N ALA A 355 22.61 27.49 18.86
CA ALA A 355 22.72 28.56 19.86
C ALA A 355 22.40 29.94 19.25
N ARG A 356 21.43 30.66 19.82
CA ARG A 356 21.15 32.07 19.54
C ARG A 356 21.92 32.95 20.52
N ASP A 357 22.70 33.91 20.01
CA ASP A 357 23.28 34.99 20.82
C ASP A 357 22.22 36.08 21.06
N ASP A 358 21.89 36.27 22.34
CA ASP A 358 20.89 37.23 22.82
C ASP A 358 21.50 38.63 22.98
N ALA A 359 21.54 39.42 21.91
CA ALA A 359 21.64 40.87 22.04
C ALA A 359 21.09 41.60 20.81
N ALA A 360 19.99 42.35 21.03
CA ALA A 360 19.40 43.37 20.16
C ALA A 360 18.44 42.90 19.04
N ALA A 361 17.15 42.72 19.36
CA ALA A 361 16.01 43.27 18.61
C ALA A 361 14.67 43.03 19.34
N PRO A 362 13.67 43.92 19.22
CA PRO A 362 12.57 44.05 20.18
C PRO A 362 11.37 43.13 19.89
N ALA A 363 10.87 42.53 20.98
CA ALA A 363 9.47 42.22 21.27
C ALA A 363 8.53 41.83 20.11
N LYS A 364 8.61 40.59 19.61
CA LYS A 364 7.42 39.81 19.24
C LYS A 364 7.57 38.38 19.73
N ARG A 365 6.81 38.05 20.78
CA ARG A 365 6.68 36.71 21.37
C ARG A 365 6.10 35.75 20.32
N GLY A 366 6.94 35.00 19.62
CA GLY A 366 6.57 33.72 19.02
C GLY A 366 6.79 32.63 20.06
N ARG A 367 5.72 32.05 20.59
CA ARG A 367 5.81 30.91 21.53
C ARG A 367 6.30 29.69 20.77
N TYR A 368 7.45 29.17 21.16
CA TYR A 368 7.78 27.76 20.95
C TYR A 368 7.00 26.97 22.02
N GLU A 369 5.91 26.32 21.62
CA GLU A 369 5.17 25.41 22.50
C GLU A 369 5.86 24.04 22.45
N GLY A 370 6.56 23.66 23.52
CA GLY A 370 7.15 22.32 23.67
C GLY A 370 6.06 21.25 23.74
N PHE A 371 6.45 19.97 23.55
CA PHE A 371 5.52 18.84 23.64
C PHE A 371 4.94 18.66 25.06
N ILE A 372 5.55 19.33 26.03
CA ILE A 372 5.15 19.34 27.42
C ILE A 372 4.49 20.68 27.78
N PRO A 373 3.27 20.66 28.36
CA PRO A 373 2.62 21.87 28.83
C PRO A 373 3.49 22.65 29.82
N PRO A 374 3.54 23.99 29.73
CA PRO A 374 4.33 24.80 30.66
C PRO A 374 3.87 24.60 32.11
N GLY A 375 4.82 24.40 33.03
CA GLY A 375 4.55 24.13 34.45
C GLY A 375 4.43 22.64 34.80
N THR A 376 4.57 21.73 33.84
CA THR A 376 4.62 20.28 34.11
C THR A 376 5.90 19.91 34.87
N THR A 377 5.77 19.10 35.93
CA THR A 377 6.93 18.61 36.69
C THR A 377 7.82 17.71 35.83
N PRO A 378 9.14 17.65 36.06
CA PRO A 378 10.04 16.78 35.29
C PRO A 378 9.62 15.30 35.33
N SER A 379 9.13 14.82 36.47
CA SER A 379 8.59 13.46 36.67
C SER A 379 7.39 13.17 35.75
N SER A 380 6.45 14.12 35.66
CA SER A 380 5.27 14.00 34.79
C SER A 380 5.62 14.15 33.31
N ALA A 381 6.57 15.04 32.98
CA ALA A 381 7.06 15.24 31.62
C ALA A 381 7.73 13.96 31.06
N VAL A 382 8.56 13.30 31.86
CA VAL A 382 9.17 12.01 31.51
C VAL A 382 8.09 10.96 31.20
N ALA A 383 7.04 10.89 32.02
CA ALA A 383 5.95 9.93 31.82
C ALA A 383 5.15 10.20 30.53
N ILE A 384 4.78 11.46 30.29
CA ILE A 384 4.02 11.88 29.10
C ILE A 384 4.81 11.58 27.83
N LEU A 385 6.08 12.00 27.77
CA LEU A 385 6.93 11.76 26.60
C LEU A 385 7.18 10.27 26.36
N SER A 386 7.36 9.51 27.43
CA SER A 386 7.55 8.05 27.34
C SER A 386 6.30 7.36 26.79
N GLN A 387 5.11 7.75 27.23
CA GLN A 387 3.85 7.24 26.68
C GLN A 387 3.64 7.65 25.22
N MET A 388 3.92 8.91 24.86
CA MET A 388 3.83 9.37 23.46
C MET A 388 4.76 8.58 22.54
N ILE A 389 5.96 8.20 23.01
CA ILE A 389 6.89 7.35 22.26
C ILE A 389 6.34 5.93 22.08
N LEU A 390 5.71 5.36 23.12
CA LEU A 390 5.09 4.03 23.06
C LEU A 390 3.89 4.00 22.11
N GLU A 391 3.05 5.03 22.14
CA GLU A 391 1.85 5.14 21.29
C GLU A 391 2.20 5.38 19.82
N ARG A 392 3.17 6.27 19.53
CA ARG A 392 3.56 6.64 18.16
C ARG A 392 4.54 5.68 17.52
N GLY A 393 5.36 5.00 18.33
CA GLY A 393 6.39 4.10 17.86
C GLY A 393 7.65 4.81 17.33
N VAL A 394 8.71 4.03 17.12
CA VAL A 394 10.06 4.57 16.80
C VAL A 394 10.19 5.09 15.36
N ARG A 395 9.24 4.73 14.47
CA ARG A 395 9.24 5.16 13.07
C ARG A 395 8.47 6.45 12.82
N ASP A 396 7.81 7.02 13.83
CA ASP A 396 7.11 8.29 13.69
C ASP A 396 8.08 9.47 13.50
N SER A 397 7.69 10.43 12.66
CA SER A 397 8.51 11.58 12.28
C SER A 397 8.87 12.51 13.45
N THR A 398 8.06 12.50 14.52
CA THR A 398 8.28 13.32 15.72
C THR A 398 9.10 12.61 16.80
N THR A 399 9.30 11.29 16.67
CA THR A 399 9.95 10.47 17.71
C THR A 399 11.39 10.90 18.01
N ALA A 400 12.13 11.38 17.02
CA ALA A 400 13.47 11.95 17.25
C ALA A 400 13.45 13.16 18.20
N ALA A 401 12.45 14.05 18.04
CA ALA A 401 12.27 15.21 18.91
C ALA A 401 11.79 14.79 20.31
N LEU A 402 10.87 13.80 20.39
CA LEU A 402 10.40 13.25 21.66
C LEU A 402 11.52 12.61 22.49
N PHE A 403 12.40 11.80 21.88
CA PHE A 403 13.56 11.24 22.58
C PHE A 403 14.55 12.32 23.04
N THR A 404 14.74 13.37 22.24
CA THR A 404 15.60 14.51 22.61
C THR A 404 15.04 15.28 23.82
N GLU A 405 13.74 15.52 23.81
CA GLU A 405 13.01 16.18 24.90
C GLU A 405 12.97 15.31 26.17
N LEU A 406 12.72 14.02 26.01
CA LEU A 406 12.74 13.03 27.08
C LEU A 406 14.10 13.00 27.78
N GLY A 407 15.18 12.96 27.01
CA GLY A 407 16.54 13.01 27.56
C GLY A 407 16.83 14.28 28.37
N ARG A 408 16.27 15.42 27.96
CA ARG A 408 16.38 16.69 28.70
C ARG A 408 15.66 16.64 30.04
N TYR A 409 14.42 16.14 30.05
CA TYR A 409 13.62 16.04 31.28
C TYR A 409 14.14 14.96 32.23
N ILE A 410 14.72 13.86 31.73
CA ILE A 410 15.42 12.87 32.56
C ILE A 410 16.62 13.52 33.28
N ARG A 411 17.40 14.35 32.58
CA ARG A 411 18.50 15.08 33.22
C ARG A 411 18.03 16.15 34.20
N ALA A 412 16.94 16.85 33.90
CA ALA A 412 16.33 17.81 34.82
C ALA A 412 15.83 17.11 36.10
N LEU A 413 15.20 15.94 35.95
CA LEU A 413 14.76 15.11 37.07
C LEU A 413 15.95 14.65 37.94
N ALA A 414 17.04 14.20 37.31
CA ALA A 414 18.25 13.77 38.02
C ALA A 414 19.00 14.88 38.78
N GLY A 415 18.68 16.15 38.51
CA GLY A 415 19.19 17.31 39.22
C GLY A 415 18.24 17.86 40.28
N GLY A 416 17.02 17.33 40.39
CA GLY A 416 16.01 17.72 41.36
C GLY A 416 15.90 16.76 42.54
N GLU A 417 15.01 17.07 43.48
CA GLU A 417 14.68 16.19 44.62
C GLU A 417 13.52 15.21 44.32
N GLU A 418 12.92 15.31 43.12
CA GLU A 418 11.82 14.45 42.68
C GLU A 418 12.32 13.14 42.05
N GLY A 419 11.57 12.05 42.22
CA GLY A 419 11.82 10.75 41.57
C GLY A 419 10.58 10.25 40.80
N LEU A 420 10.77 9.24 39.96
CA LEU A 420 9.66 8.60 39.24
C LEU A 420 8.84 7.70 40.16
N THR A 421 7.51 7.69 39.97
CA THR A 421 6.65 6.63 40.54
C THR A 421 6.87 5.31 39.78
N PRO A 422 6.51 4.15 40.35
CA PRO A 422 6.67 2.85 39.67
C PRO A 422 6.04 2.78 38.27
N VAL A 423 4.87 3.40 38.09
CA VAL A 423 4.18 3.45 36.79
C VAL A 423 4.92 4.32 35.78
N GLN A 424 5.49 5.45 36.23
CA GLN A 424 6.27 6.34 35.37
C GLN A 424 7.62 5.72 34.99
N ALA A 425 8.22 4.98 35.93
CA ALA A 425 9.43 4.19 35.69
C ALA A 425 9.20 3.10 34.64
N GLU A 426 8.08 2.37 34.73
CA GLU A 426 7.71 1.35 33.74
C GLU A 426 7.51 1.95 32.33
N ALA A 427 6.84 3.11 32.24
CA ALA A 427 6.68 3.82 30.98
C ALA A 427 8.04 4.23 30.37
N LEU A 428 8.94 4.80 31.18
CA LEU A 428 10.28 5.18 30.76
C LEU A 428 11.08 3.96 30.25
N LEU A 429 11.09 2.87 31.01
CA LEU A 429 11.82 1.66 30.61
C LEU A 429 11.25 1.03 29.34
N SER A 430 9.94 1.07 29.16
CA SER A 430 9.29 0.56 27.96
C SER A 430 9.67 1.39 26.74
N ALA A 431 9.67 2.73 26.85
CA ALA A 431 10.12 3.62 25.78
C ALA A 431 11.61 3.42 25.45
N ALA A 432 12.45 3.26 26.48
CA ALA A 432 13.88 2.96 26.31
C ALA A 432 14.11 1.59 25.63
N ARG A 433 13.40 0.53 26.05
CA ARG A 433 13.44 -0.80 25.42
C ARG A 433 13.02 -0.74 23.96
N LEU A 434 11.97 0.01 23.67
CA LEU A 434 11.46 0.17 22.32
C LEU A 434 12.52 0.83 21.42
N GLY A 435 13.11 1.94 21.86
CA GLY A 435 14.21 2.60 21.16
C GLY A 435 15.43 1.70 20.99
N PHE A 436 15.86 1.01 22.05
CA PHE A 436 17.01 0.10 22.04
C PHE A 436 16.81 -1.09 21.09
N THR A 437 15.61 -1.68 21.07
CA THR A 437 15.26 -2.79 20.16
C THR A 437 15.24 -2.34 18.71
N ALA A 438 14.70 -1.14 18.45
CA ALA A 438 14.72 -0.56 17.10
C ALA A 438 16.15 -0.32 16.61
N TRP A 439 17.02 0.21 17.49
CA TRP A 439 18.43 0.42 17.17
C TRP A 439 19.20 -0.88 16.90
N ASN A 440 18.94 -1.95 17.66
CA ASN A 440 19.54 -3.27 17.39
C ASN A 440 19.06 -3.88 16.07
N THR A 441 17.83 -3.59 15.66
CA THR A 441 17.24 -4.12 14.41
C THR A 441 17.78 -3.39 13.17
N ASN A 442 17.84 -2.05 13.20
CA ASN A 442 18.33 -1.26 12.07
C ASN A 442 18.91 0.09 12.54
N ARG A 443 20.23 0.17 12.66
CA ARG A 443 20.93 1.34 13.22
C ARG A 443 20.78 2.61 12.37
N GLU A 444 20.69 2.47 11.05
CA GLU A 444 20.69 3.59 10.11
C GLU A 444 19.37 4.38 10.14
N SER A 445 18.27 3.73 10.52
CA SER A 445 16.95 4.35 10.54
C SER A 445 16.62 5.09 11.84
N VAL A 446 17.43 4.94 12.90
CA VAL A 446 17.14 5.49 14.24
C VAL A 446 18.36 6.12 14.92
N LEU A 447 19.10 6.96 14.18
CA LEU A 447 20.33 7.63 14.67
C LEU A 447 20.14 8.42 15.98
N PHE A 448 18.94 8.92 16.24
CA PHE A 448 18.60 9.67 17.45
C PHE A 448 18.62 8.82 18.74
N VAL A 449 18.43 7.50 18.64
CA VAL A 449 18.43 6.59 19.81
C VAL A 449 19.80 6.58 20.49
N ALA A 450 20.89 6.57 19.70
CA ALA A 450 22.24 6.63 20.24
C ALA A 450 22.51 7.96 20.97
N ALA A 451 22.01 9.08 20.43
CA ALA A 451 22.14 10.39 21.06
C ALA A 451 21.34 10.50 22.38
N PHE A 452 20.17 9.86 22.44
CA PHE A 452 19.37 9.77 23.65
C PHE A 452 20.07 8.99 24.77
N PHE A 453 20.54 7.76 24.50
CA PHE A 453 21.20 6.96 25.52
C PHE A 453 22.53 7.56 25.99
N LYS A 454 23.26 8.25 25.11
CA LYS A 454 24.43 9.06 25.50
C LYS A 454 24.05 10.23 26.41
N THR A 455 22.85 10.80 26.22
CA THR A 455 22.34 11.93 27.00
C THR A 455 21.95 11.54 28.42
N ILE A 456 21.32 10.39 28.62
CA ILE A 456 20.83 9.95 29.94
C ILE A 456 21.85 9.09 30.71
N ARG A 457 23.09 9.04 30.24
CA ARG A 457 24.16 8.31 30.90
C ARG A 457 24.61 9.02 32.18
N HIS A 458 24.97 8.26 33.20
CA HIS A 458 25.39 8.71 34.54
C HIS A 458 24.30 9.41 35.36
N VAL A 459 23.03 9.28 34.95
CA VAL A 459 21.87 9.81 35.69
C VAL A 459 20.86 8.72 36.04
N GLU A 460 21.10 7.47 35.66
CA GLU A 460 20.21 6.31 35.83
C GLU A 460 19.85 6.09 37.31
N ASP A 461 20.84 6.17 38.21
CA ASP A 461 20.63 5.99 39.65
C ASP A 461 20.01 7.22 40.35
N ARG A 462 19.86 8.34 39.64
CA ARG A 462 19.43 9.64 40.21
C ARG A 462 17.99 10.02 39.90
N ILE A 463 17.25 9.17 39.19
CA ILE A 463 15.87 9.43 38.74
C ILE A 463 14.80 8.64 39.52
N GLY A 464 15.18 8.06 40.66
CA GLY A 464 14.23 7.36 41.55
C GLY A 464 13.76 6.00 41.05
N LEU A 465 14.58 5.29 40.26
CA LEU A 465 14.29 3.93 39.81
C LEU A 465 14.57 2.89 40.92
N SER A 466 13.89 1.73 40.84
CA SER A 466 14.27 0.57 41.66
C SER A 466 15.67 0.07 41.26
N ALA A 467 16.35 -0.68 42.14
CA ALA A 467 17.69 -1.21 41.84
C ALA A 467 17.70 -2.09 40.56
N THR A 468 16.62 -2.86 40.35
CA THR A 468 16.43 -3.71 39.15
C THR A 468 16.24 -2.88 37.89
N ASP A 469 15.45 -1.80 37.98
CA ASP A 469 15.14 -0.91 36.86
C ASP A 469 16.34 -0.06 36.47
N SER A 470 17.08 0.46 37.45
CA SER A 470 18.31 1.19 37.21
C SER A 470 19.36 0.30 36.53
N SER A 471 19.53 -0.95 37.00
CA SER A 471 20.41 -1.91 36.34
C SER A 471 20.00 -2.20 34.90
N THR A 472 18.70 -2.22 34.59
CA THR A 472 18.19 -2.44 33.24
C THR A 472 18.52 -1.26 32.33
N LEU A 473 18.29 -0.04 32.80
CA LEU A 473 18.58 1.17 32.03
C LEU A 473 20.09 1.35 31.82
N LEU A 474 20.90 1.06 32.85
CA LEU A 474 22.35 1.07 32.79
C LEU A 474 22.90 0.05 31.77
N ALA A 475 22.31 -1.14 31.69
CA ALA A 475 22.68 -2.11 30.67
C ALA A 475 22.44 -1.60 29.24
N MET A 476 21.40 -0.78 29.01
CA MET A 476 21.15 -0.17 27.70
C MET A 476 22.12 0.97 27.40
N THR A 477 22.37 1.86 28.35
CA THR A 477 23.27 3.01 28.16
C THR A 477 24.73 2.59 27.96
N THR A 478 25.16 1.50 28.61
CA THR A 478 26.52 0.95 28.47
C THR A 478 26.81 0.37 27.09
N ASN A 479 25.80 -0.05 26.32
CA ASN A 479 26.00 -0.50 24.94
C ASN A 479 26.44 0.62 23.97
N PHE A 480 26.35 1.89 24.40
CA PHE A 480 26.76 3.06 23.63
C PHE A 480 28.11 3.64 24.12
N LEU A 481 28.96 2.79 24.72
CA LEU A 481 30.31 3.12 25.22
C LEU A 481 31.41 3.13 24.13
N ALA A 482 31.11 2.72 22.90
CA ALA A 482 32.06 2.72 21.78
C ALA A 482 32.00 4.02 20.96
#